data_AF-A0A090G679-F1
#
_entry.id   AF-A0A090G679-F1
#
_cell.length_a   1.000
_cell.length_b   1.000
_cell.length_c   1.000
_cell.angle_alpha   90.00
_cell.angle_beta   90.00
_cell.angle_gamma   90.00
#
_symmetry.space_group_name_H-M   'P 1'
#
loop_
_entity.id
_entity.type
_entity.pdbx_description
1 polymer ?
#
loop_
_entity_poly.entity_id
_entity_poly.type
_entity_poly.pdbx_seq_one_letter_code
_entity_poly.pdbx_strand_id
1 'polypeptide(L)'
;MTSAFVTRDGSKWMPQYLTAIDGTICIGCGRCFKVCSREVMHLYGVDDAGEILGPCNDEDDDFDGELNRMIMVVDYAGRCVGCGACGRVCPKNCQTHVAADKVAA
;
A
#
# COMPACT_ATOMS: atom_id res chain seq x y z
N MET A 1 11.14 -12.48 28.15
CA MET A 1 10.74 -12.67 26.75
C MET A 1 11.32 -11.51 25.93
N THR A 2 12.41 -11.77 25.23
CA THR A 2 12.96 -10.85 24.22
C THR A 2 12.01 -10.84 23.03
N SER A 3 11.49 -9.67 22.67
CA SER A 3 10.74 -9.50 21.41
C SER A 3 11.63 -9.97 20.26
N ALA A 4 11.12 -10.81 19.35
CA ALA A 4 11.86 -11.21 18.14
C ALA A 4 12.16 -10.02 17.22
N PHE A 5 11.42 -8.92 17.39
CA PHE A 5 11.55 -7.69 16.62
C PHE A 5 12.19 -6.60 17.49
N VAL A 6 13.36 -6.13 17.05
CA VAL A 6 14.12 -5.04 17.66
C VAL A 6 14.72 -4.15 16.59
N THR A 7 14.98 -2.89 16.92
CA THR A 7 15.79 -1.95 16.13
C THR A 7 17.27 -2.29 16.21
N ARG A 8 18.09 -1.58 15.41
CA ARG A 8 19.56 -1.69 15.43
C ARG A 8 20.19 -1.46 16.81
N ASP A 9 19.60 -0.61 17.64
CA ASP A 9 20.09 -0.32 19.00
C ASP A 9 19.49 -1.25 20.07
N GLY A 10 18.69 -2.24 19.67
CA GLY A 10 18.04 -3.20 20.57
C GLY A 10 16.75 -2.69 21.23
N SER A 11 16.29 -1.48 20.91
CA SER A 11 14.97 -1.02 21.36
C SER A 11 13.84 -1.81 20.68
N LYS A 12 12.67 -1.83 21.33
CA LYS A 12 11.52 -2.60 20.82
C LYS A 12 11.01 -2.00 19.53
N TRP A 13 10.85 -2.84 18.51
CA TRP A 13 10.20 -2.48 17.26
C TRP A 13 9.09 -3.51 17.00
N MET A 14 7.92 -3.08 16.53
CA MET A 14 6.89 -4.00 16.05
C MET A 14 6.57 -3.63 14.60
N PRO A 15 6.91 -4.49 13.60
CA PRO A 15 6.58 -4.20 12.22
C PRO A 15 5.05 -4.15 12.03
N GLN A 16 4.59 -3.26 11.16
CA GLN A 16 3.18 -3.13 10.81
C GLN A 16 3.01 -3.36 9.30
N TYR A 17 2.58 -4.56 8.94
CA TYR A 17 2.41 -4.97 7.55
C TYR A 17 1.17 -4.33 6.95
N LEU A 18 1.32 -3.74 5.77
CA LEU A 18 0.17 -3.28 4.98
C LEU A 18 -0.60 -4.50 4.48
N THR A 19 -1.89 -4.54 4.77
CA THR A 19 -2.78 -5.66 4.42
C THR A 19 -3.88 -5.28 3.45
N ALA A 20 -4.32 -4.02 3.47
CA ALA A 20 -5.34 -3.52 2.56
C ALA A 20 -5.19 -2.02 2.31
N ILE A 21 -5.64 -1.59 1.14
CA ILE A 21 -5.89 -0.18 0.80
C ILE A 21 -7.36 -0.08 0.40
N ASP A 22 -8.09 0.84 1.02
CA ASP A 22 -9.48 1.11 0.67
C ASP A 22 -9.53 1.93 -0.64
N GLY A 23 -9.88 1.27 -1.73
CA GLY A 23 -10.03 1.87 -3.05
C GLY A 23 -11.16 2.90 -3.15
N THR A 24 -12.14 2.89 -2.23
CA THR A 24 -13.22 3.90 -2.23
C THR A 24 -12.71 5.25 -1.74
N ILE A 25 -11.83 5.24 -0.74
CA ILE A 25 -11.26 6.43 -0.10
C ILE A 25 -9.96 6.89 -0.80
N CYS A 26 -9.22 5.95 -1.39
CA CYS A 26 -7.99 6.23 -2.10
C CYS A 26 -8.21 7.17 -3.29
N ILE A 27 -7.26 8.09 -3.50
CA ILE A 27 -7.30 9.13 -4.54
C ILE A 27 -6.14 9.03 -5.53
N GLY A 28 -5.43 7.90 -5.56
CA GLY A 28 -4.35 7.68 -6.53
C GLY A 28 -3.14 8.62 -6.42
N CYS A 29 -2.93 9.31 -5.29
CA CYS A 29 -1.89 10.35 -5.19
C CYS A 29 -0.42 9.86 -5.27
N GLY A 30 -0.17 8.55 -5.33
CA GLY A 30 1.16 7.95 -5.51
C GLY A 30 2.18 8.12 -4.37
N ARG A 31 1.88 8.89 -3.31
CA ARG A 31 2.84 9.15 -2.21
C ARG A 31 3.32 7.89 -1.52
N CYS A 32 2.40 6.94 -1.31
CA CYS A 32 2.72 5.68 -0.63
C CYS A 32 3.60 4.75 -1.47
N PHE A 33 3.45 4.77 -2.80
CA PHE A 33 4.36 4.09 -3.73
C PHE A 33 5.76 4.72 -3.68
N LYS A 34 5.85 6.05 -3.82
CA LYS A 34 7.13 6.78 -3.82
C LYS A 34 7.96 6.59 -2.55
N VAL A 35 7.32 6.43 -1.38
CA VAL A 35 8.03 6.20 -0.11
C VAL A 35 8.35 4.72 0.14
N CYS A 36 7.71 3.81 -0.59
CA CYS A 36 7.89 2.37 -0.38
C CYS A 36 9.17 1.90 -1.07
N SER A 37 10.21 1.60 -0.31
CA SER A 37 11.47 1.03 -0.82
C SER A 37 11.37 -0.43 -1.29
N ARG A 38 10.15 -0.99 -1.33
CA ARG A 38 9.87 -2.40 -1.56
C ARG A 38 8.81 -2.64 -2.64
N GLU A 39 8.26 -1.57 -3.25
CA GLU A 39 7.27 -1.67 -4.33
C GLU A 39 6.08 -2.57 -3.96
N VAL A 40 5.54 -2.39 -2.76
CA VAL A 40 4.45 -3.23 -2.24
C VAL A 40 3.12 -2.93 -2.92
N MET A 41 2.91 -1.68 -3.34
CA MET A 41 1.68 -1.20 -3.96
C MET A 41 1.99 -0.41 -5.23
N HIS A 42 1.10 -0.48 -6.22
CA HIS A 42 1.18 0.29 -7.47
C HIS A 42 -0.12 1.03 -7.74
N LEU A 43 -0.05 1.98 -8.68
CA LEU A 43 -1.20 2.74 -9.13
C LEU A 43 -1.99 1.90 -10.14
N TYR A 44 -3.31 1.87 -10.01
CA TYR A 44 -4.22 1.12 -10.87
C TYR A 44 -5.37 2.02 -11.31
N GLY A 45 -5.80 1.86 -12.54
CA GLY A 45 -7.01 2.48 -13.08
C GLY A 45 -8.25 1.75 -12.58
N VAL A 46 -9.32 2.52 -12.35
CA VAL A 46 -10.66 1.99 -12.08
C VAL A 46 -11.70 2.71 -12.93
N ASP A 47 -12.75 1.99 -13.30
CA ASP A 47 -13.86 2.50 -14.08
C ASP A 47 -14.94 3.20 -13.22
N ASP A 48 -16.05 3.57 -13.85
CA ASP A 48 -17.23 4.16 -13.19
C ASP A 48 -17.96 3.21 -12.24
N ALA A 49 -17.85 1.89 -12.45
CA ALA A 49 -18.42 0.87 -11.57
C ALA A 49 -17.50 0.58 -10.36
N GLY A 50 -16.24 1.03 -10.42
CA GLY A 50 -15.21 0.75 -9.41
C GLY A 50 -14.44 -0.54 -9.66
N GLU A 51 -14.58 -1.14 -10.84
CA GLU A 51 -13.81 -2.31 -11.27
C GLU A 51 -12.37 -1.90 -11.62
N ILE A 52 -11.41 -2.75 -11.30
CA ILE A 52 -9.99 -2.49 -11.54
C ILE A 52 -9.66 -2.83 -13.00
N LEU A 53 -9.27 -1.81 -13.76
CA LEU A 53 -8.92 -1.93 -15.18
C LEU A 53 -7.51 -2.51 -15.37
N GLY A 54 -6.57 -2.14 -14.50
CA GLY A 54 -5.19 -2.62 -14.56
C GLY A 54 -4.19 -1.64 -13.96
N PRO A 55 -2.90 -2.03 -13.89
CA PRO A 55 -1.84 -1.13 -13.41
C PRO A 55 -1.64 0.02 -14.39
N CYS A 56 -1.53 1.23 -13.84
CA CYS A 56 -1.16 2.41 -14.62
C CYS A 56 0.34 2.37 -14.94
N ASN A 57 0.69 2.48 -16.23
CA ASN A 57 2.05 2.57 -16.74
C ASN A 57 2.29 3.92 -17.45
N ASP A 58 3.54 4.21 -17.78
CA ASP A 58 3.93 5.54 -18.28
C ASP A 58 3.50 5.80 -19.75
N GLU A 59 2.82 4.86 -20.41
CA GLU A 59 2.43 4.89 -21.83
C GLU A 59 0.88 4.92 -21.98
N ASP A 60 0.30 6.14 -22.07
CA ASP A 60 -1.10 6.41 -22.44
C ASP A 60 -2.17 5.47 -21.80
N ASP A 61 -2.26 5.48 -20.47
CA ASP A 61 -3.30 4.78 -19.70
C ASP A 61 -4.71 5.42 -19.83
N ASP A 62 -5.23 5.64 -21.04
CA ASP A 62 -6.61 6.12 -21.20
C ASP A 62 -7.65 4.97 -21.09
N PHE A 63 -7.19 3.71 -20.95
CA PHE A 63 -8.00 2.49 -20.85
C PHE A 63 -9.22 2.48 -21.79
N ASP A 64 -9.02 2.80 -23.08
CA ASP A 64 -10.08 2.93 -24.09
C ASP A 64 -11.26 3.86 -23.70
N GLY A 65 -11.00 4.85 -22.84
CA GLY A 65 -11.99 5.79 -22.30
C GLY A 65 -12.79 5.25 -21.11
N GLU A 66 -12.47 4.05 -20.61
CA GLU A 66 -13.10 3.46 -19.43
C GLU A 66 -12.49 4.00 -18.12
N LEU A 67 -11.35 4.70 -18.17
CA LEU A 67 -10.70 5.25 -16.99
C LEU A 67 -11.54 6.36 -16.34
N ASN A 68 -12.01 6.11 -15.12
CA ASN A 68 -12.67 7.12 -14.30
C ASN A 68 -11.69 7.78 -13.32
N ARG A 69 -10.98 6.96 -12.53
CA ARG A 69 -10.01 7.44 -11.54
C ARG A 69 -8.91 6.42 -11.30
N MET A 70 -7.88 6.84 -10.57
CA MET A 70 -6.78 5.97 -10.17
C MET A 70 -6.77 5.73 -8.66
N ILE A 71 -6.40 4.52 -8.27
CA ILE A 71 -6.26 4.10 -6.87
C ILE A 71 -4.95 3.35 -6.67
N MET A 72 -4.54 3.23 -5.40
CA MET A 72 -3.39 2.41 -5.03
C MET A 72 -3.87 1.00 -4.66
N VAL A 73 -3.25 -0.03 -5.22
CA VAL A 73 -3.57 -1.45 -4.95
C VAL A 73 -2.34 -2.14 -4.37
N VAL A 74 -2.54 -3.00 -3.38
CA VAL A 74 -1.48 -3.86 -2.85
C VAL A 74 -1.23 -4.99 -3.84
N ASP A 75 -0.07 -4.96 -4.48
CA ASP A 75 0.27 -5.84 -5.59
C ASP A 75 1.25 -6.93 -5.13
N TYR A 76 2.29 -6.54 -4.38
CA TYR A 76 3.32 -7.44 -3.87
C TYR A 76 3.35 -7.45 -2.34
N ALA A 77 2.28 -7.92 -1.71
CA ALA A 77 2.14 -7.96 -0.25
C ALA A 77 3.34 -8.62 0.46
N GLY A 78 3.90 -9.69 -0.12
CA GLY A 78 5.06 -10.41 0.43
C GLY A 78 6.36 -9.61 0.50
N ARG A 79 6.47 -8.46 -0.19
CA ARG A 79 7.62 -7.56 -0.11
C ARG A 79 7.55 -6.61 1.10
N CYS A 80 6.42 -6.55 1.79
CA CYS A 80 6.21 -5.63 2.89
C CYS A 80 7.08 -6.00 4.10
N VAL A 81 7.97 -5.08 4.51
CA VAL A 81 8.81 -5.25 5.72
C VAL A 81 8.20 -4.61 6.97
N GLY A 82 6.98 -4.09 6.85
CA GLY A 82 6.24 -3.51 7.96
C GLY A 82 6.83 -2.21 8.51
N CYS A 83 7.48 -1.39 7.68
CA CYS A 83 8.11 -0.13 8.10
C CYS A 83 7.11 1.03 8.37
N GLY A 84 5.83 0.87 8.01
CA GLY A 84 4.77 1.87 8.23
C GLY A 84 4.99 3.21 7.51
N ALA A 85 5.91 3.32 6.55
CA ALA A 85 6.17 4.57 5.84
C ALA A 85 4.98 4.99 4.97
N CYS A 86 4.35 4.04 4.27
CA CYS A 86 3.18 4.27 3.44
C CYS A 86 1.99 4.85 4.21
N GLY A 87 1.71 4.33 5.41
CA GLY A 87 0.63 4.82 6.26
C GLY A 87 0.86 6.27 6.71
N ARG A 88 2.10 6.62 7.09
CA ARG A 88 2.46 7.98 7.53
C ARG A 88 2.30 9.05 6.45
N VAL A 89 2.52 8.70 5.18
CA VAL A 89 2.43 9.67 4.07
C VAL A 89 1.04 9.71 3.42
N CYS A 90 0.12 8.82 3.80
CA CYS A 90 -1.21 8.75 3.22
C CYS A 90 -2.09 9.89 3.77
N PRO A 91 -2.47 10.90 2.97
CA PRO A 91 -3.27 12.02 3.46
C PRO A 91 -4.72 11.63 3.77
N LYS A 92 -5.17 10.48 3.23
CA LYS A 92 -6.53 9.97 3.36
C LYS A 92 -6.69 8.90 4.44
N ASN A 93 -5.60 8.43 5.04
CA ASN A 93 -5.59 7.33 6.00
C ASN A 93 -6.40 6.10 5.53
N CYS A 94 -6.29 5.75 4.23
CA CYS A 94 -7.06 4.66 3.61
C CYS A 94 -6.38 3.29 3.70
N GLN A 95 -5.38 3.13 4.58
CA GLN A 95 -4.52 1.95 4.61
C GLN A 95 -4.68 1.17 5.90
N THR A 96 -4.89 -0.14 5.80
CA THR A 96 -4.96 -1.03 6.96
C THR A 96 -3.61 -1.71 7.18
N HIS A 97 -3.06 -1.53 8.38
CA HIS A 97 -1.81 -2.17 8.79
C HIS A 97 -2.03 -3.09 9.99
N VAL A 98 -1.43 -4.28 9.94
CA VAL A 98 -1.52 -5.29 11.00
C VAL A 98 -0.14 -5.52 11.60
N ALA A 99 -0.06 -5.56 12.92
CA ALA A 99 1.19 -5.82 13.63
C ALA A 99 1.68 -7.26 13.37
N ALA A 100 2.99 -7.45 13.22
CA ALA A 100 3.58 -8.73 12.84
C ALA A 100 3.22 -9.88 13.80
N ASP A 101 3.13 -9.58 15.09
CA ASP A 101 2.71 -10.52 16.13
C ASP A 101 1.25 -10.99 16.01
N LYS A 102 0.41 -10.24 15.28
CA LYS A 102 -0.99 -10.59 14.98
C LYS A 102 -1.17 -11.30 13.64
N VAL A 103 -0.17 -11.27 12.75
CA VAL A 103 -0.23 -11.95 11.44
C VAL A 103 0.21 -13.42 11.55
N ALA A 104 1.07 -13.74 12.53
CA ALA A 104 1.58 -15.09 12.78
C ALA A 104 0.76 -15.88 13.81
N ALA A 105 -0.42 -15.40 14.19
CA ALA A 105 -1.33 -16.01 15.17
C ALA A 105 -2.42 -16.84 14.48
#